data_AF-A0A821HMZ9-F1
#
_entry.id   AF-A0A821HMZ9-F1
#
_cell.length_a   1.000
_cell.length_b   1.000
_cell.length_c   1.000
_cell.angle_alpha   90.00
_cell.angle_beta   90.00
_cell.angle_gamma   90.00
#
_symmetry.space_group_name_H-M   'P 1'
#
loop_
_entity.id
_entity.type
_entity.pdbx_description
1 polymer ?
#
loop_
_entity_poly.entity_id
_entity_poly.type
_entity_poly.pdbx_seq_one_letter_code
_entity_poly.pdbx_strand_id
1 'polypeptide(L)'
;QTTFSGEYIAVMNRAGIGRRELTNANELVEALLKAFPDHKNPYLRVWPKQFNFNDDLYETACMARSIRVLIGVHGAGLSNSIFMRPGAILYEINPPGCRLLSFNFRRWAEVFNLQHALWSPGDIGDKCIHEGNTRVNVDDVVSDVINLVQNENRYRSGYLSRAFDLIRKE
;
A
#
# COMPACT_ATOMS: atom_id res chain seq x y z
N GLN A 1 9.54 -19.27 -11.78
CA GLN A 1 8.27 -18.59 -11.46
C GLN A 1 8.17 -18.45 -9.95
N THR A 2 8.20 -17.22 -9.46
CA THR A 2 7.97 -16.93 -8.04
C THR A 2 6.48 -17.08 -7.79
N THR A 3 6.04 -18.11 -7.07
CA THR A 3 4.64 -18.25 -6.70
C THR A 3 4.30 -17.20 -5.63
N PHE A 4 3.55 -16.16 -6.03
CA PHE A 4 3.03 -15.14 -5.12
C PHE A 4 1.90 -15.73 -4.27
N SER A 5 2.28 -16.45 -3.23
CA SER A 5 1.36 -16.99 -2.21
C SER A 5 1.27 -16.04 -1.01
N GLY A 6 0.18 -16.09 -0.25
CA GLY A 6 0.04 -15.31 0.98
C GLY A 6 -0.28 -13.82 0.79
N GLU A 7 -0.06 -13.04 1.85
CA GLU A 7 -0.37 -11.61 1.88
C GLU A 7 0.90 -10.75 2.11
N TYR A 8 1.09 -9.71 1.29
CA TYR A 8 2.29 -8.86 1.31
C TYR A 8 2.03 -7.39 1.63
N ILE A 9 3.00 -6.77 2.30
CA ILE A 9 3.24 -5.32 2.27
C ILE A 9 4.30 -5.08 1.20
N ALA A 10 3.99 -4.27 0.20
CA ALA A 10 4.89 -3.99 -0.92
C ALA A 10 5.13 -2.48 -1.05
N VAL A 11 6.40 -2.08 -1.13
CA VAL A 11 6.80 -0.71 -1.47
C VAL A 11 7.15 -0.67 -2.95
N MET A 12 6.27 -0.05 -3.72
CA MET A 12 6.48 0.19 -5.13
C MET A 12 7.15 1.55 -5.31
N ASN A 13 8.37 1.50 -5.82
CA ASN A 13 9.04 2.69 -6.35
C ASN A 13 8.89 2.71 -7.86
N ARG A 14 8.88 3.91 -8.46
CA ARG A 14 8.72 4.01 -9.91
C ARG A 14 9.96 3.48 -10.63
N ALA A 15 9.74 2.68 -11.67
CA ALA A 15 10.76 2.40 -12.69
C ALA A 15 10.94 3.64 -13.59
N GLY A 16 11.97 4.46 -13.33
CA GLY A 16 12.31 5.63 -14.16
C GLY A 16 13.24 6.59 -13.45
N ILE A 17 14.53 6.50 -13.77
CA ILE A 17 15.63 7.21 -13.10
C ILE A 17 15.36 8.72 -13.04
N GLY A 18 15.31 9.27 -11.82
CA GLY A 18 15.50 10.70 -11.54
C GLY A 18 14.24 11.58 -11.53
N ARG A 19 13.02 11.04 -11.65
CA ARG A 19 11.78 11.83 -11.49
C ARG A 19 10.66 11.03 -10.82
N ARG A 20 9.95 11.66 -9.87
CA ARG A 20 8.82 11.07 -9.13
C ARG A 20 9.18 9.79 -8.39
N GLU A 21 10.41 9.71 -7.90
CA GLU A 21 10.90 8.55 -7.15
C GLU A 21 10.72 8.75 -5.65
N LEU A 22 10.55 7.64 -4.95
CA LEU A 22 10.76 7.59 -3.51
C LEU A 22 12.26 7.42 -3.24
N THR A 23 12.93 8.52 -2.91
CA THR A 23 14.40 8.59 -2.77
C THR A 23 14.96 7.69 -1.66
N ASN A 24 14.13 7.36 -0.67
CA ASN A 24 14.47 6.50 0.46
C ASN A 24 13.62 5.23 0.53
N ALA A 25 13.22 4.68 -0.63
CA ALA A 25 12.41 3.46 -0.68
C ALA A 25 13.05 2.27 0.05
N ASN A 26 14.39 2.12 -0.06
CA ASN A 26 15.11 1.05 0.62
C ASN A 26 15.06 1.21 2.15
N GLU A 27 15.27 2.43 2.66
CA GLU A 27 15.16 2.72 4.10
C GLU A 27 13.76 2.38 4.62
N LEU A 28 12.72 2.70 3.85
CA LEU A 28 11.34 2.35 4.19
C LEU A 28 11.10 0.84 4.22
N VAL A 29 11.58 0.11 3.22
CA VAL A 29 11.48 -1.36 3.17
C VAL A 29 12.18 -1.99 4.39
N GLU A 30 13.38 -1.53 4.72
CA GLU A 30 14.12 -2.01 5.89
C GLU A 30 13.39 -1.75 7.21
N ALA A 31 12.79 -0.56 7.36
CA ALA A 31 12.01 -0.23 8.55
C ALA A 31 10.73 -1.07 8.65
N LEU A 32 10.05 -1.33 7.54
CA LEU A 32 8.90 -2.24 7.49
C LEU A 32 9.31 -3.68 7.85
N LEU A 33 10.43 -4.18 7.33
CA LEU A 33 10.95 -5.50 7.71
C LEU A 33 11.20 -5.60 9.22
N LYS A 34 11.75 -4.55 9.84
CA LYS A 34 11.93 -4.49 11.30
C LYS A 34 10.61 -4.45 12.06
N ALA A 35 9.63 -3.70 11.57
CA ALA A 35 8.29 -3.59 12.18
C ALA A 35 7.46 -4.86 12.06
N PHE A 36 7.68 -5.66 11.00
CA PHE A 36 6.96 -6.91 10.72
C PHE A 36 7.95 -8.10 10.58
N PRO A 37 8.54 -8.58 11.70
CA PRO A 37 9.68 -9.50 11.68
C PRO A 37 9.33 -10.95 11.28
N ASP A 38 8.05 -11.36 11.36
CA ASP A 38 7.64 -12.71 10.98
C ASP A 38 7.47 -12.85 9.47
N HIS A 39 8.59 -12.99 8.76
CA HIS A 39 8.61 -13.10 7.31
C HIS A 39 8.12 -14.46 6.76
N LYS A 40 7.91 -15.44 7.64
CA LYS A 40 7.38 -16.76 7.27
C LYS A 40 5.86 -16.82 7.36
N ASN A 41 5.24 -15.83 8.00
CA ASN A 41 3.79 -15.73 8.09
C ASN A 41 3.14 -15.63 6.71
N PRO A 42 2.31 -16.61 6.29
CA PRO A 42 1.61 -16.53 5.02
C PRO A 42 0.50 -15.45 5.03
N TYR A 43 0.08 -14.96 6.19
CA TYR A 43 -1.00 -13.99 6.34
C TYR A 43 -0.53 -12.53 6.36
N LEU A 44 0.76 -12.26 6.51
CA LEU A 44 1.33 -10.93 6.35
C LEU A 44 2.87 -10.98 6.36
N ARG A 45 3.51 -10.51 5.29
CA ARG A 45 4.97 -10.35 5.22
C ARG A 45 5.36 -9.16 4.36
N VAL A 46 6.56 -8.63 4.58
CA VAL A 46 7.07 -7.50 3.80
C VAL A 46 7.84 -8.02 2.59
N TRP A 47 7.60 -7.44 1.42
CA TRP A 47 8.41 -7.68 0.24
C TRP A 47 9.78 -7.02 0.42
N PRO A 48 10.91 -7.77 0.35
CA PRO A 48 12.19 -7.31 0.89
C PRO A 48 12.97 -6.36 -0.03
N LYS A 49 12.36 -5.88 -1.12
CA LYS A 49 13.00 -5.02 -2.11
C LYS A 49 11.99 -4.04 -2.69
N GLN A 50 12.45 -3.09 -3.49
CA GLN A 50 11.56 -2.29 -4.30
C GLN A 50 10.74 -3.21 -5.22
N PHE A 51 9.44 -3.00 -5.21
CA PHE A 51 8.48 -3.81 -5.94
C PHE A 51 8.17 -3.15 -7.29
N ASN A 52 8.14 -3.95 -8.36
CA ASN A 52 7.59 -3.56 -9.66
C ASN A 52 6.72 -4.72 -10.14
N PHE A 53 5.61 -4.37 -10.80
CA PHE A 53 4.77 -5.34 -11.50
C PHE A 53 5.51 -5.89 -12.74
N ASN A 54 5.09 -7.06 -13.22
CA ASN A 54 5.67 -7.69 -14.41
C ASN A 54 4.95 -7.16 -15.66
N ASP A 55 5.61 -7.24 -16.80
CA ASP A 55 5.03 -6.94 -18.11
C ASP A 55 3.91 -7.93 -18.47
N ASP A 56 3.93 -9.14 -17.91
CA ASP A 56 2.84 -10.10 -18.05
C ASP A 56 1.63 -9.73 -17.15
N LEU A 57 0.47 -9.58 -17.79
CA LEU A 57 -0.77 -9.17 -17.13
C LEU A 57 -1.27 -10.21 -16.11
N TYR A 58 -1.15 -11.50 -16.43
CA TYR A 58 -1.63 -12.57 -15.54
C TYR A 58 -0.78 -12.62 -14.27
N GLU A 59 0.54 -12.55 -14.40
CA GLU A 59 1.45 -12.47 -13.27
C GLU A 59 1.23 -11.18 -12.46
N THR A 60 0.99 -10.05 -13.11
CA THR A 60 0.64 -8.78 -12.45
C THR A 60 -0.65 -8.89 -11.65
N ALA A 61 -1.69 -9.50 -12.19
CA ALA A 61 -2.92 -9.74 -11.47
C ALA A 61 -2.71 -10.67 -10.27
N CYS A 62 -1.95 -11.76 -10.44
CA CYS A 62 -1.63 -12.68 -9.35
C CYS A 62 -0.83 -11.99 -8.23
N MET A 63 0.16 -11.18 -8.60
CA MET A 63 0.94 -10.37 -7.68
C MET A 63 0.06 -9.41 -6.89
N ALA A 64 -0.71 -8.57 -7.60
CA ALA A 64 -1.58 -7.58 -6.98
C ALA A 64 -2.57 -8.21 -6.00
N ARG A 65 -3.13 -9.38 -6.33
CA ARG A 65 -4.04 -10.11 -5.44
C ARG A 65 -3.36 -10.58 -4.15
N SER A 66 -2.06 -10.88 -4.17
CA SER A 66 -1.29 -11.22 -2.98
C SER A 66 -0.90 -10.00 -2.14
N ILE A 67 -1.03 -8.78 -2.65
CA ILE A 67 -0.70 -7.57 -1.89
C ILE A 67 -1.86 -7.19 -0.98
N ARG A 68 -1.58 -7.05 0.30
CA ARG A 68 -2.50 -6.52 1.31
C ARG A 68 -2.31 -5.03 1.51
N VAL A 69 -1.08 -4.54 1.45
CA VAL A 69 -0.75 -3.11 1.52
C VAL A 69 0.18 -2.77 0.37
N LEU A 70 -0.27 -1.92 -0.54
CA LEU A 70 0.55 -1.35 -1.60
C LEU A 70 0.92 0.08 -1.23
N ILE A 71 2.21 0.35 -1.06
CA ILE A 71 2.75 1.67 -0.74
C ILE A 71 3.48 2.19 -1.97
N GLY A 72 3.17 3.39 -2.44
CA GLY A 72 3.91 3.95 -3.58
C GLY A 72 3.59 5.40 -3.87
N VAL A 73 4.47 6.04 -4.65
CA VAL A 73 4.29 7.43 -5.09
C VAL A 73 3.14 7.52 -6.09
N HIS A 74 2.34 8.59 -6.00
CA HIS A 74 1.30 8.92 -6.95
C HIS A 74 1.77 8.80 -8.40
N GLY A 75 1.09 7.96 -9.18
CA GLY A 75 1.40 7.80 -10.58
C GLY A 75 0.91 6.49 -11.16
N ALA A 76 1.23 6.26 -12.44
CA ALA A 76 0.69 5.17 -13.24
C ALA A 76 0.89 3.77 -12.61
N GLY A 77 1.99 3.54 -11.90
CA GLY A 77 2.24 2.26 -11.23
C GLY A 77 1.17 1.87 -10.21
N LEU A 78 0.57 2.84 -9.51
CA LEU A 78 -0.48 2.59 -8.52
C LEU A 78 -1.81 2.18 -9.19
N SER A 79 -1.96 2.40 -10.49
CA SER A 79 -3.16 1.96 -11.23
C SER A 79 -3.33 0.44 -11.21
N ASN A 80 -2.23 -0.32 -11.03
CA ASN A 80 -2.29 -1.78 -10.84
C ASN A 80 -3.04 -2.20 -9.57
N SER A 81 -3.38 -1.25 -8.68
CA SER A 81 -4.27 -1.48 -7.55
C SER A 81 -5.66 -2.00 -7.97
N ILE A 82 -6.10 -1.83 -9.22
CA ILE A 82 -7.34 -2.44 -9.74
C ILE A 82 -7.39 -3.96 -9.57
N PHE A 83 -6.22 -4.62 -9.56
CA PHE A 83 -6.13 -6.07 -9.44
C PHE A 83 -6.01 -6.54 -7.98
N MET A 84 -5.91 -5.62 -7.03
CA MET A 84 -5.86 -5.96 -5.60
C MET A 84 -7.20 -6.53 -5.12
N ARG A 85 -7.15 -7.30 -4.04
CA ARG A 85 -8.38 -7.83 -3.43
C ARG A 85 -9.15 -6.71 -2.72
N PRO A 86 -10.49 -6.72 -2.77
CA PRO A 86 -11.31 -5.86 -1.91
C PRO A 86 -10.88 -5.94 -0.44
N GLY A 87 -10.87 -4.80 0.24
CA GLY A 87 -10.41 -4.63 1.61
C GLY A 87 -8.90 -4.41 1.76
N ALA A 88 -8.10 -4.64 0.71
CA ALA A 88 -6.68 -4.30 0.72
C ALA A 88 -6.46 -2.79 0.80
N ILE A 89 -5.25 -2.39 1.21
CA ILE A 89 -4.89 -1.00 1.51
C ILE A 89 -4.02 -0.44 0.38
N LEU A 90 -4.49 0.64 -0.23
CA LEU A 90 -3.73 1.50 -1.13
C LEU A 90 -3.18 2.69 -0.31
N TYR A 91 -1.88 2.67 -0.02
CA TYR A 91 -1.17 3.73 0.67
C TYR A 91 -0.44 4.61 -0.36
N GLU A 92 -1.05 5.74 -0.69
CA GLU A 92 -0.56 6.69 -1.67
C GLU A 92 0.43 7.67 -1.03
N ILE A 93 1.56 7.92 -1.70
CA ILE A 93 2.53 8.95 -1.34
C ILE A 93 2.44 10.07 -2.38
N ASN A 94 2.04 11.26 -1.98
CA ASN A 94 2.05 12.42 -2.87
C ASN A 94 3.39 13.16 -2.80
N PRO A 95 3.87 13.72 -3.93
CA PRO A 95 4.94 14.70 -3.91
C PRO A 95 4.53 15.98 -3.16
N PRO A 96 5.52 16.81 -2.74
CA PRO A 96 5.25 18.08 -2.07
C PRO A 96 4.24 18.96 -2.81
N GLY A 97 3.26 19.47 -2.07
CA GLY A 97 2.18 20.34 -2.59
C GLY A 97 1.17 19.65 -3.51
N CYS A 98 1.27 18.34 -3.73
CA CYS A 98 0.41 17.62 -4.68
C CYS A 98 -0.78 16.90 -4.02
N ARG A 99 -1.13 17.26 -2.77
CA ARG A 99 -2.19 16.59 -2.00
C ARG A 99 -3.53 16.48 -2.75
N LEU A 100 -3.87 17.48 -3.57
CA LEU A 100 -5.11 17.50 -4.37
C LEU A 100 -5.17 16.41 -5.46
N LEU A 101 -4.03 15.86 -5.89
CA LEU A 101 -3.99 14.76 -6.87
C LEU A 101 -4.53 13.44 -6.30
N SER A 102 -4.55 13.29 -4.98
CA SER A 102 -5.07 12.09 -4.30
C SER A 102 -6.54 11.82 -4.60
N PHE A 103 -7.31 12.82 -5.06
CA PHE A 103 -8.72 12.63 -5.43
C PHE A 103 -8.91 11.46 -6.40
N ASN A 104 -7.99 11.27 -7.35
CA ASN A 104 -8.08 10.21 -8.34
C ASN A 104 -7.96 8.82 -7.69
N PHE A 105 -6.92 8.58 -6.89
CA PHE A 105 -6.69 7.28 -6.26
C PHE A 105 -7.61 7.00 -5.07
N ARG A 106 -8.10 8.05 -4.39
CA ARG A 106 -9.17 7.91 -3.41
C ARG A 106 -10.44 7.37 -4.07
N ARG A 107 -10.90 8.02 -5.14
CA ARG A 107 -12.09 7.56 -5.88
C ARG A 107 -11.87 6.18 -6.49
N TRP A 108 -10.65 5.90 -6.94
CA TRP A 108 -10.24 4.58 -7.42
C TRP A 108 -10.42 3.51 -6.34
N ALA A 109 -9.90 3.77 -5.14
CA ALA A 109 -10.04 2.87 -4.00
C ALA A 109 -11.52 2.65 -3.64
N GLU A 110 -12.34 3.69 -3.65
CA GLU A 110 -13.80 3.56 -3.42
C GLU A 110 -14.46 2.62 -4.45
N VAL A 111 -14.14 2.76 -5.74
CA VAL A 111 -14.70 1.91 -6.81
C VAL A 111 -14.28 0.45 -6.67
N PHE A 112 -13.03 0.18 -6.29
CA PHE A 112 -12.49 -1.18 -6.17
C PHE A 112 -12.60 -1.76 -4.74
N ASN A 113 -13.34 -1.07 -3.86
CA ASN A 113 -13.53 -1.43 -2.46
C ASN A 113 -12.19 -1.65 -1.73
N LEU A 114 -11.23 -0.77 -1.97
CA LEU A 114 -9.96 -0.70 -1.27
C LEU A 114 -10.03 0.33 -0.15
N GLN A 115 -9.21 0.14 0.88
CA GLN A 115 -8.92 1.19 1.84
C GLN A 115 -7.89 2.14 1.24
N HIS A 116 -8.09 3.46 1.39
CA HIS A 116 -7.15 4.47 0.92
C HIS A 116 -6.52 5.20 2.10
N ALA A 117 -5.20 5.28 2.08
CA ALA A 117 -4.41 6.09 2.99
C ALA A 117 -3.48 6.98 2.17
N LEU A 118 -3.18 8.17 2.69
CA LEU A 118 -2.40 9.16 2.00
C LEU A 118 -1.33 9.73 2.93
N TRP A 119 -0.09 9.72 2.45
CA TRP A 119 0.99 10.53 2.99
C TRP A 119 1.36 11.62 1.98
N SER A 120 1.58 12.84 2.46
CA SER A 120 2.03 13.96 1.62
C SER A 120 2.89 14.88 2.47
N PRO A 121 4.06 15.32 1.97
CA PRO A 121 4.79 16.41 2.60
C PRO A 121 4.15 17.75 2.21
N GLY A 122 4.11 18.69 3.14
CA GLY A 122 3.58 20.03 2.93
C GLY A 122 2.05 20.16 3.12
N ASP A 123 1.59 21.40 3.13
CA ASP A 123 0.21 21.76 3.44
C ASP A 123 -0.64 21.98 2.18
N ILE A 124 -1.95 22.05 2.37
CA ILE A 124 -2.89 22.38 1.29
C ILE A 124 -2.64 23.83 0.84
N GLY A 125 -2.18 24.00 -0.39
CA GLY A 125 -1.91 25.32 -0.99
C GLY A 125 -0.49 25.50 -1.50
N ASP A 126 0.43 24.59 -1.14
CA ASP A 126 1.77 24.56 -1.71
C ASP A 126 1.74 24.28 -3.22
N LYS A 127 2.69 24.87 -3.95
CA LYS A 127 2.82 24.61 -5.39
C LYS A 127 3.20 23.15 -5.63
N CYS A 128 2.30 22.40 -6.26
CA CYS A 128 2.55 20.99 -6.60
C CYS A 128 3.76 20.83 -7.53
N ILE A 129 4.70 19.98 -7.10
CA ILE A 129 5.86 19.57 -7.90
C ILE A 129 5.58 18.18 -8.47
N HIS A 130 4.82 18.13 -9.57
CA HIS A 130 4.36 16.86 -10.19
C HIS A 130 5.47 15.88 -10.52
N GLU A 131 6.67 16.38 -10.86
CA GLU A 131 7.83 15.55 -11.22
C GLU A 131 8.82 15.37 -10.07
N GLY A 132 8.48 15.91 -8.89
CA GLY A 132 9.36 15.98 -7.73
C GLY A 132 9.64 14.60 -7.15
N ASN A 133 10.91 14.35 -6.88
CA ASN A 133 11.29 13.24 -6.02
C ASN A 133 10.75 13.48 -4.61
N THR A 134 10.38 12.40 -3.94
CA THR A 134 9.80 12.44 -2.61
C THR A 134 10.71 11.69 -1.64
N ARG A 135 10.94 12.27 -0.47
CA ARG A 135 11.55 11.60 0.66
C ARG A 135 10.50 11.52 1.76
N VAL A 136 10.18 10.31 2.21
CA VAL A 136 9.20 10.12 3.29
C VAL A 136 9.87 10.21 4.65
N ASN A 137 9.10 10.65 5.64
CA ASN A 137 9.43 10.33 7.03
C ASN A 137 9.07 8.85 7.26
N VAL A 138 10.11 8.02 7.43
CA VAL A 138 9.96 6.57 7.52
C VAL A 138 9.14 6.17 8.76
N ASP A 139 9.36 6.84 9.89
CA ASP A 139 8.68 6.50 11.14
C ASP A 139 7.18 6.78 11.07
N ASP A 140 6.79 7.90 10.44
CA ASP A 140 5.38 8.26 10.22
C ASP A 140 4.69 7.20 9.35
N VAL A 141 5.28 6.86 8.21
CA VAL A 141 4.71 5.89 7.27
C VAL A 141 4.62 4.50 7.91
N VAL A 142 5.66 4.06 8.62
CA VAL A 142 5.64 2.75 9.31
C VAL A 142 4.57 2.73 10.40
N SER A 143 4.46 3.79 11.19
CA SER A 143 3.45 3.91 12.25
C SER A 143 2.03 3.86 11.67
N ASP A 144 1.78 4.57 10.58
CA ASP A 144 0.50 4.52 9.88
C ASP A 144 0.20 3.12 9.35
N VAL A 145 1.15 2.45 8.72
CA VAL A 145 0.98 1.09 8.18
C VAL A 145 0.65 0.10 9.30
N ILE A 146 1.33 0.20 10.46
CA ILE A 146 1.01 -0.61 11.64
C ILE A 146 -0.44 -0.38 12.07
N ASN A 147 -0.85 0.89 12.21
CA ASN A 147 -2.20 1.25 12.63
C ASN A 147 -3.26 0.74 11.65
N LEU A 148 -3.03 0.91 10.34
CA LEU A 148 -3.93 0.45 9.28
C LEU A 148 -4.09 -1.07 9.29
N VAL A 149 -2.98 -1.82 9.37
CA VAL A 149 -3.01 -3.28 9.43
C VAL A 149 -3.73 -3.77 10.69
N GLN A 150 -3.49 -3.13 11.85
CA GLN A 150 -4.18 -3.48 13.09
C GLN A 150 -5.68 -3.21 13.03
N ASN A 151 -6.08 -2.05 12.50
CA ASN A 151 -7.49 -1.70 12.32
C ASN A 151 -8.19 -2.66 11.37
N GLU A 152 -7.52 -3.04 10.28
CA GLU A 152 -8.05 -4.00 9.31
C GLU A 152 -8.21 -5.40 9.93
N ASN A 153 -7.24 -5.85 10.73
CA ASN A 153 -7.34 -7.10 11.49
C ASN A 153 -8.51 -7.08 12.49
N ARG A 154 -8.71 -5.97 13.19
CA ARG A 154 -9.86 -5.79 14.10
C ARG A 154 -11.18 -5.81 13.36
N TYR A 155 -11.24 -5.19 12.18
CA TYR A 155 -12.44 -5.21 11.34
C TYR A 155 -12.78 -6.64 10.88
N ARG A 156 -11.80 -7.39 10.37
CA ARG A 156 -11.97 -8.79 9.96
C ARG A 156 -12.41 -9.70 11.11
N SER A 157 -11.71 -9.63 12.24
CA SER A 157 -12.00 -10.45 13.42
C SER A 157 -13.34 -10.09 14.07
N GLY A 158 -13.67 -8.80 14.13
CA GLY A 158 -14.96 -8.33 14.66
C GLY A 158 -16.16 -8.78 13.82
N TYR A 159 -16.00 -8.92 12.50
CA TYR A 159 -17.05 -9.50 11.65
C TYR A 159 -17.30 -10.98 12.00
N LEU A 160 -16.23 -11.77 12.14
CA LEU A 160 -16.34 -13.17 12.53
C LEU A 160 -16.99 -13.32 13.91
N SER A 161 -16.58 -12.51 14.89
CA SER A 161 -17.21 -12.52 16.23
C SER A 161 -18.72 -12.26 16.13
N ARG A 162 -19.14 -11.21 15.39
CA ARG A 162 -20.56 -10.90 15.20
C ARG A 162 -21.32 -12.00 14.45
N ALA A 163 -20.71 -12.62 13.45
CA ALA A 163 -21.30 -13.74 12.73
C ALA A 163 -21.49 -14.96 13.64
N PHE A 164 -20.50 -15.29 14.47
CA PHE A 164 -20.62 -16.36 15.46
C PHE A 164 -21.66 -16.06 16.54
N ASP A 165 -21.77 -14.80 16.97
CA ASP A 165 -22.79 -14.38 17.95
C ASP A 165 -24.21 -14.46 17.38
N LEU A 166 -24.39 -14.24 16.08
CA LEU A 166 -25.68 -14.45 15.40
C LEU A 166 -26.01 -15.95 15.32
N ILE A 167 -25.05 -16.79 14.94
CA ILE A 167 -25.24 -18.24 14.85
C ILE A 167 -25.51 -18.89 16.21
N ARG A 168 -24.92 -18.38 17.31
CA ARG A 168 -25.18 -18.89 18.68
C ARG A 168 -26.52 -18.46 19.28
N LYS A 169 -27.19 -17.47 18.68
CA LYS A 169 -28.49 -16.96 19.14
C LYS A 169 -29.68 -17.62 18.44
N GLU A 170 -29.42 -18.48 17.46
CA GLU A 170 -30.38 -19.42 16.86
C GLU A 170 -30.28 -20.79 17.55
#